data_AF-A0A2D5B5D2-F1
#
_entry.id   AF-A0A2D5B5D2-F1
#
_cell.length_a   1.000
_cell.length_b   1.000
_cell.length_c   1.000
_cell.angle_alpha   90.00
_cell.angle_beta   90.00
_cell.angle_gamma   90.00
#
_symmetry.space_group_name_H-M   'P 1'
#
loop_
_entity.id
_entity.type
_entity.pdbx_description
1 polymer ?
#
loop_
_entity_poly.entity_id
_entity_poly.type
_entity_poly.pdbx_seq_one_letter_code
_entity_poly.pdbx_strand_id
1 'polypeptide(L)'
;MNHLTLMIVLGSILPFGCRSSSIDSGSASKPSVTRVNAVEMVEPLQQERLEIQEKVKIRDLGGLPDRTYVVDVSATELMDSDASFDVLASRLRRDVQADLLAYEIEDGEANRQFLGVLMNIAMLQGRTADARRLIEQIRSTQPSPRDAMMTGLVMESVLDAREMAGAGNAASDRIFQESLRRRLGALPWEIVGDEVLKRRNGSSQIDEAVFRGIITSGLDPMLADSGGEISYEVARQLVTFRSILLLQIPLVERTNEVYSEFALANGADLDE
;
A
#
# COMPACT_ATOMS: atom_id res chain seq x y z
N MET A 1 5.03 22.20 -9.56
CA MET A 1 5.27 21.54 -8.26
C MET A 1 4.87 20.10 -8.48
N ASN A 2 5.85 19.21 -8.62
CA ASN A 2 5.62 17.89 -9.23
C ASN A 2 5.90 16.83 -8.17
N HIS A 3 4.88 16.07 -7.80
CA HIS A 3 5.00 15.02 -6.79
C HIS A 3 5.66 13.77 -7.40
N LEU A 4 6.55 13.13 -6.66
CA LEU A 4 7.15 11.85 -7.04
C LEU A 4 6.23 10.70 -6.60
N THR A 5 5.32 10.28 -7.49
CA THR A 5 4.54 9.05 -7.31
C THR A 5 5.40 7.85 -7.72
N LEU A 6 5.59 6.91 -6.78
CA LEU A 6 6.79 6.09 -6.69
C LEU A 6 6.49 4.58 -6.87
N MET A 7 6.36 4.05 -8.10
CA MET A 7 5.72 2.73 -8.29
C MET A 7 6.44 1.55 -9.02
N ILE A 8 6.02 0.32 -8.66
CA ILE A 8 6.19 -1.10 -9.10
C ILE A 8 4.81 -1.72 -8.88
N VAL A 9 4.65 -2.98 -9.27
CA VAL A 9 4.62 -4.15 -8.37
C VAL A 9 4.54 -5.34 -9.37
N LEU A 10 5.15 -6.51 -9.14
CA LEU A 10 5.21 -7.53 -10.22
C LEU A 10 5.07 -9.00 -9.79
N GLY A 11 4.09 -9.69 -10.38
CA GLY A 11 3.99 -11.15 -10.48
C GLY A 11 3.33 -11.94 -9.33
N SER A 12 2.37 -12.80 -9.71
CA SER A 12 2.14 -14.13 -9.11
C SER A 12 1.59 -15.07 -10.20
N ILE A 13 1.78 -16.39 -10.06
CA ILE A 13 1.73 -17.36 -11.17
C ILE A 13 0.63 -18.44 -10.98
N LEU A 14 0.16 -18.98 -12.11
CA LEU A 14 -0.86 -20.02 -12.30
C LEU A 14 -0.64 -21.33 -11.51
N PRO A 15 -1.67 -22.19 -11.42
CA PRO A 15 -1.52 -23.52 -12.03
C PRO A 15 -2.74 -24.09 -12.81
N PHE A 16 -2.43 -25.00 -13.75
CA PHE A 16 -3.22 -26.14 -14.31
C PHE A 16 -4.70 -26.31 -13.85
N GLY A 17 -5.72 -26.41 -14.71
CA GLY A 17 -5.81 -27.14 -15.98
C GLY A 17 -6.61 -28.44 -15.84
N CYS A 18 -7.72 -28.61 -16.58
CA CYS A 18 -8.37 -29.90 -16.85
C CYS A 18 -9.18 -29.87 -18.16
N ARG A 19 -9.50 -31.04 -18.74
CA ARG A 19 -10.02 -31.22 -20.12
C ARG A 19 -11.24 -32.13 -20.14
N SER A 20 -12.21 -31.87 -21.04
CA SER A 20 -13.55 -32.48 -21.01
C SER A 20 -13.82 -33.52 -22.10
N SER A 21 -14.53 -34.60 -21.73
CA SER A 21 -15.28 -35.56 -22.57
C SER A 21 -15.96 -36.59 -21.64
N SER A 22 -17.10 -37.23 -21.91
CA SER A 22 -18.24 -36.97 -22.83
C SER A 22 -19.30 -38.07 -22.61
N ILE A 23 -20.61 -37.76 -22.66
CA ILE A 23 -21.76 -38.64 -23.10
C ILE A 23 -21.87 -40.04 -22.42
N ASP A 24 -22.97 -40.43 -21.75
CA ASP A 24 -24.28 -40.75 -22.37
C ASP A 24 -25.46 -40.76 -21.36
N SER A 25 -26.55 -41.46 -21.68
CA SER A 25 -27.94 -41.23 -21.23
C SER A 25 -28.56 -42.34 -20.35
N GLY A 26 -29.68 -42.04 -19.64
CA GLY A 26 -30.36 -43.00 -18.76
C GLY A 26 -31.75 -42.57 -18.23
N SER A 27 -32.80 -43.29 -18.67
CA SER A 27 -34.23 -43.07 -18.45
C SER A 27 -34.77 -42.81 -17.01
N ALA A 28 -35.43 -41.65 -16.85
CA ALA A 28 -36.68 -41.34 -16.12
C ALA A 28 -37.24 -42.23 -14.98
N SER A 29 -37.59 -41.57 -13.85
CA SER A 29 -38.80 -41.83 -13.05
C SER A 29 -39.24 -40.58 -12.25
N LYS A 30 -40.45 -40.56 -11.67
CA LYS A 30 -41.05 -39.47 -10.85
C LYS A 30 -41.76 -40.07 -9.61
N PRO A 31 -42.14 -39.29 -8.59
CA PRO A 31 -41.39 -38.21 -7.93
C PRO A 31 -41.42 -38.34 -6.39
N SER A 32 -40.33 -37.98 -5.69
CA SER A 32 -40.31 -37.87 -4.22
C SER A 32 -40.32 -36.41 -3.77
N VAL A 33 -41.27 -36.04 -2.89
CA VAL A 33 -41.38 -34.69 -2.34
C VAL A 33 -40.38 -34.50 -1.20
N THR A 34 -39.14 -34.13 -1.55
CA THR A 34 -38.14 -33.72 -0.55
C THR A 34 -38.51 -32.34 -0.02
N ARG A 35 -38.73 -32.27 1.30
CA ARG A 35 -39.02 -31.04 2.03
C ARG A 35 -37.74 -30.21 2.16
N VAL A 36 -37.48 -29.30 1.21
CA VAL A 36 -36.30 -28.42 1.22
C VAL A 36 -36.31 -27.57 2.50
N ASN A 37 -35.23 -27.62 3.27
CA ASN A 37 -35.06 -26.76 4.44
C ASN A 37 -34.81 -25.32 3.97
N ALA A 38 -35.70 -24.40 4.35
CA ALA A 38 -35.62 -22.98 3.99
C ALA A 38 -34.53 -22.19 4.75
N VAL A 39 -33.38 -22.84 5.02
CA VAL A 39 -32.25 -22.32 5.80
C VAL A 39 -30.96 -22.29 4.97
N GLU A 40 -30.78 -23.20 4.02
CA GLU A 40 -29.56 -23.32 3.19
C GLU A 40 -29.49 -22.35 1.99
N MET A 41 -30.43 -21.40 1.85
CA MET A 41 -30.46 -20.45 0.72
C MET A 41 -30.17 -18.99 1.10
N VAL A 42 -29.76 -18.71 2.34
CA VAL A 42 -29.53 -17.32 2.79
C VAL A 42 -28.13 -16.81 2.38
N GLU A 43 -27.08 -17.62 2.51
CA GLU A 43 -25.70 -17.20 2.20
C GLU A 43 -25.44 -16.80 0.74
N PRO A 44 -25.83 -17.57 -0.31
CA PRO A 44 -25.53 -17.18 -1.70
C PRO A 44 -26.18 -15.83 -2.06
N LEU A 45 -27.39 -15.55 -1.53
CA LEU A 45 -28.09 -14.28 -1.72
C LEU A 45 -27.52 -13.12 -0.88
N GLN A 46 -26.58 -13.37 0.04
CA GLN A 46 -25.80 -12.31 0.68
C GLN A 46 -24.52 -12.01 -0.12
N GLN A 47 -23.86 -13.03 -0.68
CA GLN A 47 -22.72 -12.87 -1.57
C GLN A 47 -23.11 -12.10 -2.85
N GLU A 48 -24.14 -12.57 -3.56
CA GLU A 48 -24.62 -12.00 -4.81
C GLU A 48 -25.14 -10.56 -4.65
N ARG A 49 -25.69 -10.22 -3.47
CA ARG A 49 -26.15 -8.85 -3.14
C ARG A 49 -25.01 -7.90 -2.73
N LEU A 50 -23.78 -8.38 -2.56
CA LEU A 50 -22.58 -7.54 -2.42
C LEU A 50 -21.94 -7.21 -3.78
N GLU A 51 -22.28 -7.95 -4.84
CA GLU A 51 -21.70 -7.79 -6.18
C GLU A 51 -22.52 -6.87 -7.10
N ILE A 52 -23.73 -6.46 -6.71
CA ILE A 52 -24.58 -5.52 -7.47
C ILE A 52 -24.99 -4.31 -6.61
N GLN A 53 -24.00 -3.61 -6.06
CA GLN A 53 -24.13 -2.17 -5.81
C GLN A 53 -23.30 -1.45 -6.88
N GLU A 54 -24.00 -0.83 -7.85
CA GLU A 54 -23.34 0.00 -8.86
C GLU A 54 -22.63 1.17 -8.15
N LYS A 55 -21.32 1.28 -8.40
CA LYS A 55 -20.49 2.28 -7.73
C LYS A 55 -20.81 3.68 -8.22
N VAL A 56 -20.79 4.65 -7.30
CA VAL A 56 -20.94 6.06 -7.67
C VAL A 56 -19.66 6.52 -8.35
N LYS A 57 -19.73 6.82 -9.64
CA LYS A 57 -18.60 7.36 -10.41
C LYS A 57 -18.26 8.78 -9.95
N ILE A 58 -17.00 9.01 -9.63
CA ILE A 58 -16.45 10.33 -9.31
C ILE A 58 -15.14 10.54 -10.04
N ARG A 59 -14.92 11.76 -10.54
CA ARG A 59 -13.72 12.11 -11.32
C ARG A 59 -12.45 12.02 -10.48
N ASP A 60 -12.52 12.49 -9.23
CA ASP A 60 -11.37 12.72 -8.34
C ASP A 60 -11.81 12.72 -6.86
N LEU A 61 -10.86 12.91 -5.94
CA LEU A 61 -11.09 12.88 -4.48
C LEU A 61 -12.06 13.96 -3.97
N GLY A 62 -12.26 15.06 -4.69
CA GLY A 62 -13.23 16.10 -4.35
C GLY A 62 -14.70 15.69 -4.60
N GLY A 63 -14.94 14.52 -5.18
CA GLY A 63 -16.28 13.91 -5.26
C GLY A 63 -16.66 13.03 -4.05
N LEU A 64 -15.76 12.86 -3.07
CA LEU A 64 -16.01 12.06 -1.87
C LEU A 64 -16.78 12.85 -0.80
N PRO A 65 -17.44 12.17 0.15
CA PRO A 65 -18.06 12.84 1.31
C PRO A 65 -17.01 13.53 2.18
N ASP A 66 -17.30 14.76 2.61
CA ASP A 66 -16.50 15.44 3.62
C ASP A 66 -16.38 14.60 4.90
N ARG A 67 -15.16 14.45 5.41
CA ARG A 67 -14.86 13.78 6.68
C ARG A 67 -13.82 14.54 7.47
N THR A 68 -14.08 14.64 8.77
CA THR A 68 -13.14 15.13 9.77
C THR A 68 -12.89 14.07 10.83
N TYR A 69 -11.76 14.18 11.50
CA TYR A 69 -11.30 13.25 12.54
C TYR A 69 -10.85 14.08 13.74
N VAL A 70 -11.30 13.72 14.94
CA VAL A 70 -10.79 14.32 16.18
C VAL A 70 -9.57 13.53 16.66
N VAL A 71 -8.50 14.26 16.98
CA VAL A 71 -7.24 13.78 17.56
C VAL A 71 -6.98 14.56 18.85
N ASP A 72 -6.99 13.85 19.98
CA ASP A 72 -6.91 14.45 21.33
C ASP A 72 -5.46 14.74 21.82
N VAL A 73 -4.47 14.63 20.92
CA VAL A 73 -3.02 14.75 21.20
C VAL A 73 -2.33 15.60 20.12
N SER A 74 -1.10 16.06 20.37
CA SER A 74 -0.33 16.79 19.35
C SER A 74 0.05 15.88 18.17
N ALA A 75 0.37 16.46 17.01
CA ALA A 75 0.85 15.68 15.86
C ALA A 75 2.21 15.04 16.16
N THR A 76 3.09 15.70 16.92
CA THR A 76 4.34 15.10 17.42
C THR A 76 4.06 13.87 18.31
N GLU A 77 3.17 13.99 19.30
CA GLU A 77 2.78 12.84 20.16
C GLU A 77 2.12 11.72 19.36
N LEU A 78 1.30 12.07 18.35
CA LEU A 78 0.69 11.12 17.42
C LEU A 78 1.70 10.39 16.52
N MET A 79 2.89 10.95 16.28
CA MET A 79 3.96 10.26 15.54
C MET A 79 4.79 9.31 16.40
N ASP A 80 4.82 9.51 17.72
CA ASP A 80 5.55 8.64 18.64
C ASP A 80 4.64 7.56 19.29
N SER A 81 3.41 7.89 19.69
CA SER A 81 2.47 6.95 20.35
C SER A 81 1.79 5.99 19.35
N ASP A 82 2.12 4.70 19.39
CA ASP A 82 1.43 3.67 18.58
C ASP A 82 -0.07 3.59 18.90
N ALA A 83 -0.43 3.70 20.18
CA ALA A 83 -1.82 3.57 20.64
C ALA A 83 -2.69 4.74 20.15
N SER A 84 -2.19 5.98 20.27
CA SER A 84 -2.91 7.17 19.79
C SER A 84 -3.04 7.15 18.27
N PHE A 85 -1.99 6.71 17.56
CA PHE A 85 -2.00 6.60 16.12
C PHE A 85 -2.95 5.51 15.60
N ASP A 86 -3.02 4.34 16.23
CA ASP A 86 -3.92 3.27 15.75
C ASP A 86 -5.39 3.70 15.81
N VAL A 87 -5.80 4.52 16.79
CA VAL A 87 -7.16 5.07 16.83
C VAL A 87 -7.49 5.87 15.57
N LEU A 88 -6.57 6.74 15.11
CA LEU A 88 -6.75 7.47 13.85
C LEU A 88 -6.66 6.54 12.64
N ALA A 89 -5.62 5.70 12.57
CA ALA A 89 -5.36 4.83 11.42
C ALA A 89 -6.46 3.78 11.23
N SER A 90 -7.01 3.21 12.31
CA SER A 90 -8.13 2.27 12.26
C SER A 90 -9.48 2.93 11.98
N ARG A 91 -9.67 4.23 12.23
CA ARG A 91 -10.80 5.02 11.69
C ARG A 91 -10.60 5.21 10.19
N LEU A 92 -9.54 5.92 9.81
CA LEU A 92 -9.17 6.25 8.43
C LEU A 92 -9.18 5.04 7.49
N ARG A 93 -8.67 3.89 7.95
CA ARG A 93 -8.69 2.64 7.18
C ARG A 93 -10.10 2.20 6.79
N ARG A 94 -11.06 2.24 7.73
CA ARG A 94 -12.45 1.86 7.42
C ARG A 94 -13.07 2.82 6.43
N ASP A 95 -12.76 4.10 6.57
CA ASP A 95 -13.36 5.16 5.79
C ASP A 95 -12.82 5.15 4.34
N VAL A 96 -11.50 4.96 4.14
CA VAL A 96 -10.90 4.69 2.82
C VAL A 96 -11.40 3.37 2.22
N GLN A 97 -11.59 2.32 3.04
CA GLN A 97 -12.16 1.05 2.57
C GLN A 97 -13.63 1.19 2.14
N ALA A 98 -14.42 2.00 2.85
CA ALA A 98 -15.81 2.31 2.47
C ALA A 98 -15.86 3.11 1.17
N ASP A 99 -14.94 4.05 0.96
CA ASP A 99 -14.88 4.82 -0.29
C ASP A 99 -14.52 3.94 -1.49
N LEU A 100 -13.49 3.11 -1.36
CA LEU A 100 -13.08 2.17 -2.42
C LEU A 100 -14.12 1.06 -2.68
N LEU A 101 -15.12 0.89 -1.82
CA LEU A 101 -16.29 0.04 -2.07
C LEU A 101 -17.42 0.82 -2.75
N ALA A 102 -17.76 2.01 -2.24
CA ALA A 102 -18.92 2.79 -2.72
C ALA A 102 -18.68 3.57 -4.01
N TYR A 103 -17.43 3.97 -4.29
CA TYR A 103 -17.07 4.88 -5.38
C TYR A 103 -16.15 4.24 -6.42
N GLU A 104 -16.37 4.61 -7.69
CA GLU A 104 -15.46 4.37 -8.79
C GLU A 104 -14.73 5.70 -9.07
N ILE A 105 -13.45 5.75 -8.69
CA ILE A 105 -12.61 6.94 -8.86
C ILE A 105 -11.97 6.85 -10.25
N GLU A 106 -12.36 7.73 -11.17
CA GLU A 106 -11.87 7.72 -12.56
C GLU A 106 -10.39 8.12 -12.65
N ASP A 107 -9.92 9.02 -11.77
CA ASP A 107 -8.50 9.29 -11.60
C ASP A 107 -7.76 8.11 -10.96
N GLY A 108 -7.07 7.36 -11.81
CA GLY A 108 -6.22 6.24 -11.41
C GLY A 108 -5.06 6.64 -10.49
N GLU A 109 -4.61 7.89 -10.45
CA GLU A 109 -3.63 8.34 -9.44
C GLU A 109 -4.28 8.52 -8.07
N ALA A 110 -5.42 9.22 -7.98
CA ALA A 110 -6.21 9.33 -6.76
C ALA A 110 -6.55 7.95 -6.15
N ASN A 111 -7.00 6.99 -6.97
CA ASN A 111 -7.24 5.61 -6.53
C ASN A 111 -5.96 4.94 -5.97
N ARG A 112 -4.82 5.12 -6.63
CA ARG A 112 -3.52 4.58 -6.16
C ARG A 112 -3.00 5.25 -4.90
N GLN A 113 -3.29 6.54 -4.68
CA GLN A 113 -2.98 7.22 -3.42
C GLN A 113 -3.78 6.63 -2.26
N PHE A 114 -5.06 6.29 -2.47
CA PHE A 114 -5.89 5.62 -1.47
C PHE A 114 -5.37 4.20 -1.14
N LEU A 115 -4.97 3.42 -2.15
CA LEU A 115 -4.29 2.14 -1.94
C LEU A 115 -2.95 2.31 -1.18
N GLY A 116 -2.19 3.37 -1.47
CA GLY A 116 -0.95 3.71 -0.76
C GLY A 116 -1.15 4.04 0.72
N VAL A 117 -2.22 4.76 1.06
CA VAL A 117 -2.63 5.00 2.47
C VAL A 117 -2.99 3.68 3.15
N LEU A 118 -3.81 2.84 2.53
CA LEU A 118 -4.15 1.53 3.10
C LEU A 118 -2.91 0.63 3.28
N MET A 119 -1.96 0.67 2.33
CA MET A 119 -0.68 -0.04 2.42
C MET A 119 0.15 0.48 3.61
N ASN A 120 0.29 1.80 3.77
CA ASN A 120 0.98 2.40 4.90
C ASN A 120 0.37 1.95 6.24
N ILE A 121 -0.97 1.98 6.36
CA ILE A 121 -1.66 1.50 7.57
C ILE A 121 -1.44 -0.01 7.77
N ALA A 122 -1.41 -0.82 6.71
CA ALA A 122 -1.12 -2.25 6.82
C ALA A 122 0.32 -2.54 7.26
N MET A 123 1.29 -1.78 6.74
CA MET A 123 2.70 -1.89 7.12
C MET A 123 2.95 -1.45 8.57
N LEU A 124 2.27 -0.40 9.04
CA LEU A 124 2.37 0.08 10.43
C LEU A 124 1.66 -0.88 11.40
N GLN A 125 0.48 -1.41 11.05
CA GLN A 125 -0.28 -2.37 11.86
C GLN A 125 0.24 -3.83 11.77
N GLY A 126 1.38 -4.08 11.13
CA GLY A 126 1.94 -5.44 10.97
C GLY A 126 1.08 -6.40 10.14
N ARG A 127 0.09 -5.92 9.38
CA ARG A 127 -0.82 -6.72 8.54
C ARG A 127 -0.14 -7.13 7.23
N THR A 128 0.91 -7.95 7.31
CA THR A 128 1.76 -8.39 6.17
C THR A 128 0.96 -8.84 4.95
N ALA A 129 -0.06 -9.69 5.11
CA ALA A 129 -0.85 -10.20 3.99
C ALA A 129 -1.65 -9.08 3.28
N ASP A 130 -2.24 -8.15 4.03
CA ASP A 130 -2.90 -6.97 3.45
C ASP A 130 -1.88 -6.04 2.78
N ALA A 131 -0.72 -5.83 3.39
CA ALA A 131 0.33 -4.99 2.82
C ALA A 131 0.78 -5.56 1.47
N ARG A 132 1.12 -6.86 1.37
CA ARG A 132 1.47 -7.53 0.09
C ARG A 132 0.32 -7.48 -0.94
N ARG A 133 -0.95 -7.51 -0.51
CA ARG A 133 -2.14 -7.41 -1.39
C ARG A 133 -2.43 -5.99 -1.90
N LEU A 134 -2.22 -4.97 -1.07
CA LEU A 134 -2.38 -3.57 -1.45
C LEU A 134 -1.24 -3.12 -2.37
N ILE A 135 -0.04 -3.64 -2.11
CA ILE A 135 1.10 -3.71 -3.03
C ILE A 135 0.67 -4.35 -4.37
N GLU A 136 0.04 -5.55 -4.39
CA GLU A 136 -0.48 -6.18 -5.63
C GLU A 136 -1.49 -5.31 -6.41
N GLN A 137 -2.35 -4.54 -5.75
CA GLN A 137 -3.31 -3.66 -6.43
C GLN A 137 -2.63 -2.39 -7.00
N ILE A 138 -1.56 -1.96 -6.33
CA ILE A 138 -0.63 -0.95 -6.82
C ILE A 138 0.12 -1.43 -8.09
N ARG A 139 0.41 -2.74 -8.25
CA ARG A 139 1.02 -3.36 -9.49
C ARG A 139 0.13 -3.13 -10.71
N SER A 140 -1.11 -3.60 -10.60
CA SER A 140 -2.01 -3.80 -11.73
C SER A 140 -2.62 -2.50 -12.27
N THR A 141 -2.44 -1.38 -11.56
CA THR A 141 -3.05 -0.08 -11.88
C THR A 141 -2.04 0.97 -12.39
N GLN A 142 -0.79 0.59 -12.66
CA GLN A 142 0.26 1.53 -13.08
C GLN A 142 0.22 1.88 -14.58
N PRO A 143 0.54 3.14 -14.98
CA PRO A 143 0.38 3.61 -16.35
C PRO A 143 1.58 3.30 -17.26
N SER A 144 2.72 2.83 -16.73
CA SER A 144 3.87 2.42 -17.54
C SER A 144 4.54 1.16 -16.97
N PRO A 145 5.21 0.33 -17.81
CA PRO A 145 5.94 -0.86 -17.33
C PRO A 145 7.09 -0.53 -16.37
N ARG A 146 7.80 0.59 -16.56
CA ARG A 146 8.85 1.04 -15.61
C ARG A 146 8.27 1.38 -14.25
N ASP A 147 7.11 2.03 -14.24
CA ASP A 147 6.41 2.38 -13.01
C ASP A 147 5.56 1.19 -12.49
N ALA A 148 5.52 0.07 -13.23
CA ALA A 148 5.22 -1.27 -12.74
C ALA A 148 6.50 -2.06 -12.36
N MET A 149 7.70 -1.43 -12.40
CA MET A 149 9.02 -1.99 -12.06
C MET A 149 9.74 -1.36 -10.81
N MET A 150 9.26 -0.32 -10.07
CA MET A 150 10.01 0.26 -8.88
C MET A 150 9.46 0.53 -7.38
N THR A 151 8.19 0.47 -6.85
CA THR A 151 7.69 0.72 -5.42
C THR A 151 8.40 -0.12 -4.30
N GLY A 152 7.66 -0.76 -3.37
CA GLY A 152 7.41 -2.20 -3.41
C GLY A 152 8.66 -3.05 -3.24
N LEU A 153 9.64 -2.96 -4.14
CA LEU A 153 11.03 -3.37 -3.90
C LEU A 153 11.46 -3.12 -2.46
N VAL A 154 11.25 -1.90 -1.93
CA VAL A 154 11.57 -1.53 -0.55
C VAL A 154 10.58 -2.17 0.44
N MET A 155 9.27 -1.94 0.28
CA MET A 155 8.26 -2.37 1.27
C MET A 155 8.10 -3.90 1.36
N GLU A 156 8.12 -4.62 0.24
CA GLU A 156 8.16 -6.07 0.18
C GLU A 156 9.46 -6.62 0.79
N SER A 157 10.60 -5.95 0.63
CA SER A 157 11.84 -6.34 1.32
C SER A 157 11.78 -6.10 2.82
N VAL A 158 11.08 -5.05 3.28
CA VAL A 158 10.77 -4.84 4.71
C VAL A 158 9.85 -5.94 5.24
N LEU A 159 8.88 -6.41 4.46
CA LEU A 159 8.03 -7.54 4.82
C LEU A 159 8.82 -8.85 4.87
N ASP A 160 9.65 -9.16 3.86
CA ASP A 160 10.53 -10.33 3.85
C ASP A 160 11.47 -10.34 5.07
N ALA A 161 12.08 -9.20 5.40
CA ALA A 161 12.93 -9.05 6.58
C ALA A 161 12.19 -9.27 7.90
N ARG A 162 11.01 -8.66 8.06
CA ARG A 162 10.15 -8.82 9.25
C ARG A 162 9.66 -10.24 9.44
N GLU A 163 9.31 -10.92 8.35
CA GLU A 163 8.84 -12.30 8.33
C GLU A 163 9.94 -13.30 8.70
N MET A 164 11.20 -13.02 8.32
CA MET A 164 12.35 -13.90 8.59
C MET A 164 13.10 -13.61 9.90
N ALA A 165 13.10 -12.38 10.40
CA ALA A 165 13.94 -11.96 11.54
C ALA A 165 13.28 -10.96 12.51
N GLY A 166 11.98 -10.69 12.39
CA GLY A 166 11.31 -9.62 13.16
C GLY A 166 11.75 -8.22 12.70
N ALA A 167 11.34 -7.18 13.42
CA ALA A 167 11.67 -5.79 13.08
C ALA A 167 12.89 -5.26 13.86
N GLY A 168 13.48 -4.16 13.38
CA GLY A 168 14.35 -3.27 14.17
C GLY A 168 15.65 -3.90 14.68
N ASN A 169 16.30 -4.78 13.90
CA ASN A 169 17.51 -5.47 14.31
C ASN A 169 18.44 -5.79 13.12
N ALA A 170 19.73 -6.01 13.40
CA ALA A 170 20.75 -6.20 12.36
C ALA A 170 20.53 -7.43 11.45
N ALA A 171 19.78 -8.45 11.87
CA ALA A 171 19.42 -9.56 10.99
C ALA A 171 18.31 -9.17 10.01
N SER A 172 17.31 -8.39 10.48
CA SER A 172 16.31 -7.74 9.62
C SER A 172 16.96 -6.81 8.60
N ASP A 173 17.85 -5.90 9.02
CA ASP A 173 18.55 -4.97 8.13
C ASP A 173 19.28 -5.71 6.98
N ARG A 174 20.02 -6.77 7.32
CA ARG A 174 20.73 -7.58 6.33
C ARG A 174 19.77 -8.28 5.36
N ILE A 175 18.69 -8.89 5.84
CA ILE A 175 17.71 -9.59 4.99
C ILE A 175 16.94 -8.59 4.11
N PHE A 176 16.67 -7.39 4.61
CA PHE A 176 16.10 -6.30 3.82
C PHE A 176 17.00 -5.96 2.62
N GLN A 177 18.30 -5.78 2.84
CA GLN A 177 19.24 -5.49 1.73
C GLN A 177 19.42 -6.70 0.79
N GLU A 178 19.55 -7.93 1.32
CA GLU A 178 19.63 -9.15 0.52
C GLU A 178 18.38 -9.35 -0.36
N SER A 179 17.20 -8.96 0.14
CA SER A 179 15.96 -8.92 -0.66
C SER A 179 15.97 -7.80 -1.69
N LEU A 180 16.34 -6.58 -1.31
CA LEU A 180 16.32 -5.44 -2.22
C LEU A 180 17.29 -5.63 -3.39
N ARG A 181 18.52 -6.09 -3.10
CA ARG A 181 19.55 -6.50 -4.09
C ARG A 181 18.98 -7.53 -5.08
N ARG A 182 18.36 -8.60 -4.55
CA ARG A 182 17.75 -9.69 -5.33
C ARG A 182 16.58 -9.23 -6.20
N ARG A 183 15.77 -8.28 -5.72
CA ARG A 183 14.62 -7.75 -6.48
C ARG A 183 15.06 -6.78 -7.59
N LEU A 184 16.05 -5.92 -7.33
CA LEU A 184 16.63 -5.00 -8.33
C LEU A 184 17.43 -5.74 -9.40
N GLY A 185 18.27 -6.71 -9.01
CA GLY A 185 19.07 -7.53 -9.93
C GLY A 185 18.27 -8.43 -10.89
N ALA A 186 16.94 -8.45 -10.77
CA ALA A 186 16.02 -9.10 -11.69
C ALA A 186 15.36 -8.12 -12.70
N LEU A 187 15.67 -6.83 -12.65
CA LEU A 187 15.11 -5.79 -13.50
C LEU A 187 16.09 -5.39 -14.62
N PRO A 188 15.61 -5.15 -15.86
CA PRO A 188 16.45 -4.65 -16.95
C PRO A 188 16.82 -3.18 -16.71
N TRP A 189 18.12 -2.91 -16.60
CA TRP A 189 18.67 -1.57 -16.33
C TRP A 189 18.21 -0.53 -17.35
N GLU A 190 18.07 -0.92 -18.61
CA GLU A 190 17.63 -0.08 -19.73
C GLU A 190 16.18 0.44 -19.60
N ILE A 191 15.40 -0.12 -18.66
CA ILE A 191 14.03 0.33 -18.35
C ILE A 191 14.00 1.11 -17.04
N VAL A 192 14.80 0.73 -16.03
CA VAL A 192 14.68 1.25 -14.66
C VAL A 192 15.80 2.19 -14.19
N GLY A 193 16.91 2.29 -14.92
CA GLY A 193 18.13 3.01 -14.49
C GLY A 193 17.88 4.45 -14.06
N ASP A 194 17.20 5.25 -14.91
CA ASP A 194 16.80 6.63 -14.60
C ASP A 194 16.03 6.74 -13.27
N GLU A 195 15.14 5.79 -13.00
CA GLU A 195 14.29 5.78 -11.81
C GLU A 195 15.05 5.28 -10.57
N VAL A 196 16.03 4.39 -10.72
CA VAL A 196 16.98 4.01 -9.66
C VAL A 196 17.84 5.21 -9.26
N LEU A 197 18.45 5.90 -10.23
CA LEU A 197 19.33 7.05 -9.99
C LEU A 197 18.56 8.22 -9.37
N LYS A 198 17.39 8.57 -9.93
CA LYS A 198 16.46 9.56 -9.37
C LYS A 198 16.07 9.25 -7.92
N ARG A 199 15.91 7.98 -7.56
CA ARG A 199 15.60 7.56 -6.19
C ARG A 199 16.78 7.70 -5.25
N ARG A 200 17.94 7.16 -5.60
CA ARG A 200 19.21 7.34 -4.85
C ARG A 200 19.41 8.83 -4.52
N ASN A 201 19.35 9.67 -5.55
CA ASN A 201 19.62 11.11 -5.43
C ASN A 201 18.49 11.86 -4.67
N GLY A 202 17.31 11.26 -4.52
CA GLY A 202 16.21 11.77 -3.69
C GLY A 202 16.25 11.31 -2.23
N SER A 203 16.64 10.06 -1.95
CA SER A 203 16.65 9.51 -0.58
C SER A 203 17.79 10.05 0.29
N SER A 204 18.88 10.54 -0.30
CA SER A 204 19.95 11.27 0.42
C SER A 204 19.49 12.59 1.08
N GLN A 205 18.26 13.04 0.83
CA GLN A 205 17.72 14.33 1.30
C GLN A 205 16.75 14.20 2.50
N ILE A 206 16.50 12.99 3.00
CA ILE A 206 15.48 12.74 4.05
C ILE A 206 16.15 12.60 5.42
N ASP A 207 16.26 13.73 6.13
CA ASP A 207 16.76 13.80 7.52
C ASP A 207 15.61 13.75 8.55
N GLU A 208 15.80 13.02 9.66
CA GLU A 208 14.76 12.84 10.68
C GLU A 208 14.48 14.12 11.48
N ALA A 209 15.50 14.92 11.80
CA ALA A 209 15.32 16.15 12.56
C ALA A 209 14.61 17.23 11.73
N VAL A 210 14.90 17.32 10.43
CA VAL A 210 14.14 18.13 9.46
C VAL A 210 12.70 17.64 9.37
N PHE A 211 12.47 16.33 9.25
CA PHE A 211 11.12 15.77 9.12
C PHE A 211 10.27 15.99 10.38
N ARG A 212 10.83 15.76 11.57
CA ARG A 212 10.19 16.10 12.86
C ARG A 212 9.99 17.60 13.01
N GLY A 213 10.94 18.42 12.56
CA GLY A 213 10.80 19.88 12.52
C GLY A 213 9.58 20.35 11.73
N ILE A 214 9.26 19.71 10.59
CA ILE A 214 8.05 20.00 9.81
C ILE A 214 6.77 19.66 10.59
N ILE A 215 6.76 18.52 11.31
CA ILE A 215 5.62 18.11 12.15
C ILE A 215 5.40 19.11 13.30
N THR A 216 6.44 19.42 14.07
CA THR A 216 6.34 20.28 15.26
C THR A 216 6.12 21.77 14.91
N SER A 217 6.60 22.25 13.75
CA SER A 217 6.40 23.67 13.34
C SER A 217 5.15 23.90 12.48
N GLY A 218 4.66 22.88 11.77
CA GLY A 218 3.50 23.00 10.87
C GLY A 218 2.23 22.33 11.39
N LEU A 219 2.33 21.09 11.87
CA LEU A 219 1.15 20.29 12.24
C LEU A 219 0.70 20.50 13.68
N ASP A 220 1.64 20.62 14.64
CA ASP A 220 1.27 20.86 16.05
C ASP A 220 0.47 22.17 16.25
N PRO A 221 0.85 23.33 15.65
CA PRO A 221 0.03 24.54 15.74
C PRO A 221 -1.32 24.38 15.04
N MET A 222 -1.36 23.71 13.88
CA MET A 222 -2.59 23.48 13.13
C MET A 222 -3.62 22.64 13.92
N LEU A 223 -3.18 21.59 14.62
CA LEU A 223 -4.04 20.78 15.48
C LEU A 223 -4.50 21.57 16.72
N ALA A 224 -3.65 22.44 17.27
CA ALA A 224 -4.02 23.29 18.40
C ALA A 224 -5.08 24.34 18.00
N ASP A 225 -4.88 25.03 16.88
CA ASP A 225 -5.78 26.06 16.35
C ASP A 225 -7.13 25.47 15.89
N SER A 226 -7.15 24.20 15.44
CA SER A 226 -8.39 23.49 15.07
C SER A 226 -9.08 22.76 16.23
N GLY A 227 -8.55 22.83 17.45
CA GLY A 227 -9.11 22.12 18.61
C GLY A 227 -9.04 20.60 18.48
N GLY A 228 -8.08 20.07 17.74
CA GLY A 228 -7.89 18.64 17.47
C GLY A 228 -8.67 18.10 16.28
N GLU A 229 -9.51 18.90 15.61
CA GLU A 229 -10.24 18.47 14.42
C GLU A 229 -9.38 18.59 13.15
N ILE A 230 -9.21 17.49 12.41
CA ILE A 230 -8.41 17.44 11.17
C ILE A 230 -9.23 16.92 9.99
N SER A 231 -8.91 17.39 8.77
CA SER A 231 -9.56 16.93 7.54
C SER A 231 -9.07 15.54 7.09
N TYR A 232 -9.83 14.93 6.18
CA TYR A 232 -9.48 13.66 5.56
C TYR A 232 -8.11 13.67 4.84
N GLU A 233 -7.73 14.79 4.21
CA GLU A 233 -6.40 14.96 3.60
C GLU A 233 -5.30 14.93 4.67
N VAL A 234 -5.45 15.70 5.74
CA VAL A 234 -4.48 15.76 6.86
C VAL A 234 -4.34 14.38 7.51
N ALA A 235 -5.43 13.64 7.70
CA ALA A 235 -5.38 12.28 8.24
C ALA A 235 -4.59 11.31 7.34
N ARG A 236 -4.75 11.40 6.01
CA ARG A 236 -3.95 10.64 5.02
C ARG A 236 -2.48 11.07 5.00
N GLN A 237 -2.19 12.36 5.19
CA GLN A 237 -0.84 12.90 5.30
C GLN A 237 -0.13 12.39 6.56
N LEU A 238 -0.77 12.45 7.74
CA LEU A 238 -0.24 11.96 9.02
C LEU A 238 0.13 10.46 8.96
N VAL A 239 -0.71 9.64 8.32
CA VAL A 239 -0.41 8.22 8.09
C VAL A 239 0.83 8.02 7.21
N THR A 240 0.98 8.85 6.18
CA THR A 240 2.15 8.83 5.29
C THR A 240 3.41 9.30 6.03
N PHE A 241 3.28 10.28 6.94
CA PHE A 241 4.39 10.79 7.75
C PHE A 241 4.89 9.75 8.77
N ARG A 242 4.02 9.03 9.49
CA ARG A 242 4.45 7.93 10.38
C ARG A 242 5.07 6.77 9.58
N SER A 243 4.58 6.51 8.37
CA SER A 243 5.20 5.52 7.45
C SER A 243 6.63 5.93 7.07
N ILE A 244 6.88 7.20 6.76
CA ILE A 244 8.23 7.71 6.46
C ILE A 244 9.15 7.56 7.69
N LEU A 245 8.71 8.06 8.86
CA LEU A 245 9.47 8.00 10.11
C LEU A 245 9.84 6.57 10.53
N LEU A 246 8.89 5.63 10.54
CA LEU A 246 9.10 4.31 11.13
C LEU A 246 9.51 3.22 10.13
N LEU A 247 9.33 3.43 8.82
CA LEU A 247 9.55 2.40 7.79
C LEU A 247 10.55 2.78 6.70
N GLN A 248 10.87 4.07 6.53
CA GLN A 248 11.70 4.53 5.42
C GLN A 248 13.00 5.18 5.91
N ILE A 249 12.92 6.17 6.81
CA ILE A 249 14.09 6.89 7.35
C ILE A 249 15.16 5.93 7.94
N PRO A 250 14.85 4.94 8.78
CA PRO A 250 15.84 3.99 9.31
C PRO A 250 16.52 3.11 8.24
N LEU A 251 15.99 3.09 7.02
CA LEU A 251 16.48 2.27 5.90
C LEU A 251 17.03 3.11 4.74
N VAL A 252 17.05 4.45 4.83
CA VAL A 252 17.52 5.35 3.76
C VAL A 252 18.94 5.02 3.32
N GLU A 253 19.88 4.92 4.26
CA GLU A 253 21.29 4.59 3.98
C GLU A 253 21.42 3.24 3.27
N ARG A 254 20.76 2.21 3.81
CA ARG A 254 20.79 0.83 3.31
C ARG A 254 20.14 0.69 1.93
N THR A 255 19.16 1.56 1.63
CA THR A 255 18.49 1.66 0.33
C THR A 255 19.39 2.37 -0.69
N ASN A 256 20.05 3.46 -0.27
CA ASN A 256 21.03 4.18 -1.09
C ASN A 256 22.26 3.32 -1.44
N GLU A 257 22.76 2.53 -0.49
CA GLU A 257 23.83 1.54 -0.70
C GLU A 257 23.44 0.58 -1.84
N VAL A 258 22.29 -0.09 -1.72
CA VAL A 258 21.83 -1.09 -2.70
C VAL A 258 21.45 -0.49 -4.06
N TYR A 259 20.88 0.72 -4.12
CA TYR A 259 20.68 1.42 -5.39
C TYR A 259 22.02 1.83 -6.04
N SER A 260 23.02 2.23 -5.25
CA SER A 260 24.36 2.59 -5.75
C SER A 260 25.12 1.36 -6.26
N GLU A 261 25.06 0.23 -5.54
CA GLU A 261 25.59 -1.07 -6.00
C GLU A 261 25.00 -1.45 -7.36
N PHE A 262 23.67 -1.39 -7.50
CA PHE A 262 22.99 -1.78 -8.74
C PHE A 262 23.32 -0.84 -9.90
N ALA A 263 23.44 0.47 -9.64
CA ALA A 263 23.83 1.45 -10.65
C ALA A 263 25.29 1.24 -11.12
N LEU A 264 26.25 1.08 -10.20
CA LEU A 264 27.66 0.81 -10.52
C LEU A 264 27.83 -0.52 -11.26
N ALA A 265 27.08 -1.55 -10.89
CA ALA A 265 27.11 -2.85 -11.57
C ALA A 265 26.63 -2.79 -13.03
N ASN A 266 25.87 -1.75 -13.41
CA ASN A 266 25.43 -1.48 -14.77
C ASN A 266 26.19 -0.32 -15.44
N GLY A 267 27.29 0.15 -14.83
CA GLY A 267 28.19 1.14 -15.43
C GLY A 267 27.73 2.59 -15.36
N ALA A 268 26.82 2.93 -14.45
CA ALA A 268 26.49 4.33 -14.17
C ALA A 268 27.67 5.04 -13.48
N ASP A 269 27.94 6.28 -13.88
CA ASP A 269 28.65 7.22 -13.01
C ASP A 269 27.72 7.69 -11.88
N LEU A 270 28.29 7.99 -10.72
CA LEU A 270 27.58 8.31 -9.48
C LEU A 270 28.06 9.62 -8.82
N ASP A 271 29.05 10.29 -9.43
CA ASP A 271 29.62 11.58 -9.01
C ASP A 271 29.02 12.79 -9.77
N GLU A 272 28.02 12.57 -10.64
CA GLU A 272 27.14 13.58 -11.28
C GLU A 272 25.79 13.78 -10.56
#